data_AF-A0A839W7I1-F1
#
_entry.id   AF-A0A839W7I1-F1
#
_cell.length_a   1.000
_cell.length_b   1.000
_cell.length_c   1.000
_cell.angle_alpha   90.00
_cell.angle_beta   90.00
_cell.angle_gamma   90.00
#
_symmetry.space_group_name_H-M   'P 1'
#
loop_
_entity.id
_entity.type
_entity.pdbx_description
1 polymer ?
#
loop_
_entity_poly.entity_id
_entity_poly.type
_entity_poly.pdbx_seq_one_letter_code
_entity_poly.pdbx_strand_id
1 'polypeptide(L)'
;MTEFEKERLYETAVNFIFASGKFDDDYLKKALQIGDDDYQELLSKLKINGAITEKDAAGNYYPDKKYIHSEYLLKKELIQDGEKDQENAKKKAGKKIDIAFLCVAAISFVIICYYSSREIISLAITVPTFIFGFWLVDKAGGGAKIATILTVCVCVGLLFWVDSQTPIFGERYSLRMEREAISERARKEEIYNEKQRVLKTMAAKDSVKSSLKDASSAQFSGDFQGKNDSVCGYVNAKNSFGAYAGKTRYVSANGVSSIDDGSEGFASRWNDACSK
;
A
#
# COMPACT_ATOMS: atom_id res chain seq x y z
N MET A 1 -24.52 51.37 -8.77
CA MET A 1 -24.59 51.51 -7.30
C MET A 1 -23.93 50.33 -6.61
N THR A 2 -23.27 50.57 -5.49
CA THR A 2 -22.86 49.54 -4.52
C THR A 2 -24.10 48.94 -3.82
N GLU A 3 -24.01 47.71 -3.29
CA GLU A 3 -25.12 47.08 -2.56
C GLU A 3 -25.60 47.92 -1.36
N PHE A 4 -24.69 48.65 -0.71
CA PHE A 4 -25.02 49.58 0.37
C PHE A 4 -25.91 50.75 -0.11
N GLU A 5 -25.59 51.33 -1.28
CA GLU A 5 -26.38 52.41 -1.87
C GLU A 5 -27.77 51.92 -2.31
N LYS A 6 -27.84 50.70 -2.89
CA LYS A 6 -29.11 50.08 -3.28
C LYS A 6 -30.03 49.83 -2.08
N GLU A 7 -29.45 49.44 -0.95
CA GLU A 7 -30.22 49.18 0.26
C GLU A 7 -30.75 50.45 0.90
N ARG A 8 -29.91 51.49 0.98
CA ARG A 8 -30.34 52.80 1.47
C ARG A 8 -31.45 53.38 0.58
N LEU A 9 -31.36 53.13 -0.73
CA LEU A 9 -32.38 53.49 -1.69
C LEU A 9 -33.68 52.72 -1.44
N TYR A 10 -33.60 51.41 -1.15
CA TYR A 10 -34.74 50.58 -0.79
C TYR A 10 -35.45 51.06 0.48
N GLU A 11 -34.70 51.36 1.55
CA GLU A 11 -35.27 51.91 2.79
C GLU A 11 -35.96 53.26 2.56
N THR A 12 -35.32 54.14 1.78
CA THR A 12 -35.89 55.45 1.42
C THR A 12 -37.17 55.28 0.60
N ALA A 13 -37.19 54.34 -0.34
CA ALA A 13 -38.35 54.03 -1.17
C ALA A 13 -39.51 53.47 -0.35
N VAL A 14 -39.25 52.53 0.56
CA VAL A 14 -40.26 51.98 1.47
C VAL A 14 -40.89 53.10 2.29
N ASN A 15 -40.09 53.94 2.97
CA ASN A 15 -40.60 55.05 3.76
C ASN A 15 -41.46 56.04 2.94
N PHE A 16 -41.03 56.33 1.71
CA PHE A 16 -41.77 57.19 0.80
C PHE A 16 -43.12 56.58 0.39
N ILE A 17 -43.13 55.31 0.00
CA ILE A 17 -44.33 54.59 -0.44
C ILE A 17 -45.40 54.54 0.66
N PHE A 18 -45.01 54.26 1.90
CA PHE A 18 -45.92 54.23 3.05
C PHE A 18 -46.41 55.62 3.46
N ALA A 19 -45.65 56.68 3.19
CA ALA A 19 -46.07 58.07 3.43
C ALA A 19 -47.01 58.61 2.34
N SER A 20 -46.74 58.29 1.07
CA SER A 20 -47.50 58.80 -0.07
C SER A 20 -48.82 58.04 -0.31
N GLY A 21 -48.88 56.75 0.06
CA GLY A 21 -50.09 55.91 -0.01
C GLY A 21 -50.55 55.51 -1.43
N LYS A 22 -50.26 56.32 -2.45
CA LYS A 22 -50.42 55.99 -3.88
C LYS A 22 -49.29 56.65 -4.68
N PHE A 23 -48.78 55.96 -5.70
CA PHE A 23 -47.73 56.52 -6.55
C PHE A 23 -47.73 55.88 -7.95
N ASP A 24 -47.22 56.60 -8.95
CA ASP A 24 -46.98 56.11 -10.31
C ASP A 24 -45.47 55.94 -10.58
N ASP A 25 -45.13 55.38 -11.75
CA ASP A 25 -43.74 55.10 -12.13
C ASP A 25 -42.89 56.39 -12.18
N ASP A 26 -43.43 57.49 -12.70
CA ASP A 26 -42.72 58.75 -12.90
C ASP A 26 -42.53 59.54 -11.58
N TYR A 27 -43.49 59.45 -10.68
CA TYR A 27 -43.48 60.11 -9.38
C TYR A 27 -42.41 59.51 -8.48
N LEU A 28 -42.30 58.18 -8.44
CA LEU A 28 -41.28 57.51 -7.65
C LEU A 28 -39.87 57.74 -8.22
N LYS A 29 -39.70 57.72 -9.55
CA LYS A 29 -38.42 58.05 -10.20
C LYS A 29 -37.95 59.46 -9.91
N LYS A 30 -38.86 60.45 -9.99
CA LYS A 30 -38.55 61.86 -9.68
C LYS A 30 -38.26 62.08 -8.20
N ALA A 31 -39.01 61.42 -7.31
CA ALA A 31 -38.83 61.55 -5.86
C ALA A 31 -37.47 61.02 -5.39
N LEU A 32 -37.01 59.91 -5.98
CA LEU A 32 -35.76 59.26 -5.59
C LEU A 32 -34.56 59.64 -6.48
N GLN A 33 -34.78 60.38 -7.57
CA GLN A 33 -33.76 60.79 -8.55
C GLN A 33 -32.95 59.62 -9.13
N ILE A 34 -33.64 58.53 -9.49
CA ILE A 34 -33.02 57.29 -9.97
C ILE A 34 -33.19 57.15 -11.50
N GLY A 35 -32.22 56.51 -12.17
CA GLY A 35 -32.32 56.11 -13.58
C GLY A 35 -33.27 54.92 -13.82
N ASP A 36 -33.60 54.65 -15.08
CA ASP A 36 -34.60 53.62 -15.44
C ASP A 36 -34.19 52.19 -15.06
N ASP A 37 -32.91 51.83 -15.20
CA ASP A 37 -32.41 50.49 -14.92
C ASP A 37 -32.45 50.16 -13.41
N ASP A 38 -31.95 51.08 -12.59
CA ASP A 38 -31.94 50.97 -11.13
C ASP A 38 -33.38 51.00 -10.56
N TYR A 39 -34.29 51.72 -11.22
CA TYR A 39 -35.71 51.74 -10.87
C TYR A 39 -36.37 50.37 -11.05
N GLN A 40 -36.11 49.67 -12.15
CA GLN A 40 -36.67 48.32 -12.38
C GLN A 40 -36.14 47.32 -11.36
N GLU A 41 -34.85 47.40 -11.01
CA GLU A 41 -34.26 46.56 -9.96
C GLU A 41 -34.93 46.81 -8.60
N LEU A 42 -35.11 48.08 -8.21
CA LEU A 42 -35.79 48.48 -6.99
C LEU A 42 -37.25 48.01 -6.96
N LEU A 43 -37.98 48.21 -8.06
CA LEU A 43 -39.38 47.80 -8.20
C LEU A 43 -39.54 46.28 -8.07
N SER A 44 -38.62 45.51 -8.65
CA SER A 44 -38.61 44.05 -8.51
C SER A 44 -38.40 43.62 -7.05
N LYS A 45 -37.47 44.25 -6.33
CA LYS A 45 -37.22 43.99 -4.91
C LYS A 45 -38.43 44.34 -4.05
N LEU A 46 -39.09 45.47 -4.30
CA LEU A 46 -40.31 45.88 -3.59
C LEU A 46 -41.46 44.89 -3.80
N LYS A 47 -41.64 44.36 -5.01
CA LYS A 47 -42.67 43.33 -5.30
C LYS A 47 -42.34 42.00 -4.62
N ILE A 48 -41.10 41.51 -4.75
CA ILE A 48 -40.67 40.22 -4.16
C ILE A 48 -40.79 40.22 -2.64
N ASN A 49 -40.47 41.35 -2.01
CA ASN A 49 -40.60 41.51 -0.56
C ASN A 49 -42.02 41.86 -0.11
N GLY A 50 -42.98 41.99 -1.05
CA GLY A 50 -44.38 42.26 -0.76
C GLY A 50 -44.66 43.66 -0.22
N ALA A 51 -43.80 44.64 -0.49
CA ALA A 51 -43.99 46.03 -0.03
C ALA A 51 -45.08 46.77 -0.83
N ILE A 52 -45.34 46.36 -2.07
CA ILE A 52 -46.28 47.01 -3.00
C ILE A 52 -47.17 45.98 -3.68
N THR A 53 -48.38 46.39 -4.05
CA THR A 53 -49.34 45.57 -4.80
C THR A 53 -49.04 45.58 -6.30
N GLU A 54 -49.77 44.75 -7.05
CA GLU A 54 -49.78 44.86 -8.52
C GLU A 54 -50.35 46.20 -8.98
N LYS A 55 -49.98 46.58 -10.20
CA LYS A 55 -50.37 47.84 -10.83
C LYS A 55 -51.87 47.82 -11.13
N ASP A 56 -52.60 48.86 -10.72
CA ASP A 56 -54.02 48.98 -11.00
C ASP A 56 -54.28 49.29 -12.49
N ALA A 57 -55.54 49.20 -12.92
CA ALA A 57 -55.95 49.54 -14.29
C ALA A 57 -55.73 51.02 -14.66
N ALA A 58 -55.48 51.89 -13.68
CA ALA A 58 -55.17 53.31 -13.85
C ALA A 58 -53.66 53.61 -13.87
N GLY A 59 -52.82 52.60 -13.67
CA GLY A 59 -51.37 52.70 -13.71
C GLY A 59 -50.69 53.05 -12.38
N ASN A 60 -51.35 52.95 -11.23
CA ASN A 60 -50.80 53.27 -9.91
C ASN A 60 -50.48 52.01 -9.09
N TYR A 61 -49.56 52.18 -8.14
CA TYR A 61 -49.24 51.19 -7.12
C TYR A 61 -49.74 51.63 -5.75
N TYR A 62 -50.07 50.64 -4.91
CA TYR A 62 -50.46 50.83 -3.52
C TYR A 62 -49.51 50.07 -2.58
N PRO A 63 -49.23 50.61 -1.37
CA PRO A 63 -48.51 49.87 -0.35
C PRO A 63 -49.35 48.68 0.14
N ASP A 64 -48.73 47.50 0.24
CA ASP A 64 -49.39 46.36 0.87
C ASP A 64 -49.37 46.53 2.38
N LYS A 65 -50.56 46.55 3.00
CA LYS A 65 -50.72 46.68 4.45
C LYS A 65 -50.17 45.49 5.23
N LYS A 66 -49.88 44.37 4.55
CA LYS A 66 -49.28 43.17 5.15
C LYS A 66 -47.76 43.25 5.27
N TYR A 67 -47.12 44.22 4.62
CA TYR A 67 -45.68 44.37 4.69
C TYR A 67 -45.24 44.87 6.07
N ILE A 68 -44.33 44.11 6.69
CA ILE A 68 -43.71 44.48 7.96
C ILE A 68 -42.21 44.64 7.72
N HIS A 69 -41.72 45.89 7.73
CA HIS A 69 -40.32 46.17 7.44
C HIS A 69 -39.34 45.48 8.41
N SER A 70 -39.73 45.26 9.67
CA SER A 70 -38.90 44.53 10.63
C SER A 70 -38.68 43.06 10.27
N GLU A 71 -39.62 42.40 9.59
CA GLU A 71 -39.43 41.03 9.11
C GLU A 71 -38.39 40.96 7.99
N TYR A 72 -38.37 41.98 7.12
CA TYR A 72 -37.33 42.12 6.09
C TYR A 72 -35.95 42.28 6.71
N LEU A 73 -35.81 43.16 7.71
CA LEU A 73 -34.53 43.36 8.42
C LEU A 73 -34.08 42.08 9.14
N LEU A 74 -35.00 41.38 9.81
CA LEU A 74 -34.71 40.13 10.50
C LEU A 74 -34.26 39.02 9.54
N LYS A 75 -34.91 38.90 8.38
CA LYS A 75 -34.49 37.95 7.32
C LYS A 75 -33.08 38.23 6.83
N LYS A 76 -32.71 39.50 6.72
CA LYS A 76 -31.37 39.93 6.30
C LYS A 76 -30.30 39.61 7.35
N GLU A 77 -30.58 39.90 8.63
CA GLU A 77 -29.70 39.55 9.74
C GLU A 77 -29.44 38.04 9.80
N LEU A 78 -30.50 37.23 9.64
CA LEU A 78 -30.38 35.77 9.60
C LEU A 78 -29.48 35.26 8.46
N ILE A 79 -29.59 35.87 7.26
CA ILE A 79 -28.73 35.53 6.12
C ILE A 79 -27.27 35.89 6.44
N GLN A 80 -27.04 37.09 6.95
CA GLN A 80 -25.71 37.57 7.27
C GLN A 80 -25.03 36.73 8.36
N ASP A 81 -25.78 36.33 9.39
CA ASP A 81 -25.26 35.47 10.45
C ASP A 81 -25.02 34.04 9.94
N GLY A 82 -25.88 33.52 9.05
CA GLY A 82 -25.63 32.26 8.35
C GLY A 82 -24.36 32.27 7.50
N GLU A 83 -24.08 33.37 6.78
CA GLU A 83 -22.85 33.52 6.00
C GLU A 83 -21.60 33.58 6.90
N LYS A 84 -21.66 34.34 8.00
CA LYS A 84 -20.57 34.39 9.00
C LYS A 84 -20.31 33.01 9.61
N ASP A 85 -21.36 32.27 9.95
CA ASP A 85 -21.24 30.92 10.51
C ASP A 85 -20.60 29.94 9.52
N GLN A 86 -20.98 30.01 8.25
CA GLN A 86 -20.34 29.22 7.20
C GLN A 86 -18.87 29.59 7.00
N GLU A 87 -18.51 30.87 7.03
CA GLU A 87 -17.13 31.32 6.92
C GLU A 87 -16.29 30.85 8.13
N ASN A 88 -16.83 30.98 9.33
CA ASN A 88 -16.21 30.51 10.57
C ASN A 88 -16.03 28.98 10.57
N ALA A 89 -17.01 28.22 10.06
CA ALA A 89 -16.92 26.78 9.90
C ALA A 89 -15.81 26.39 8.91
N LYS A 90 -15.70 27.08 7.76
CA LYS A 90 -14.63 26.88 6.77
C LYS A 90 -13.24 27.16 7.37
N LYS A 91 -13.08 28.28 8.09
CA LYS A 91 -11.83 28.62 8.79
C LYS A 91 -11.46 27.56 9.84
N LYS A 92 -12.43 27.09 10.62
CA LYS A 92 -12.23 26.06 11.64
C LYS A 92 -11.86 24.71 11.03
N ALA A 93 -12.44 24.34 9.88
CA ALA A 93 -12.09 23.12 9.16
C ALA A 93 -10.67 23.20 8.57
N GLY A 94 -10.30 24.33 7.96
CA GLY A 94 -8.93 24.57 7.48
C GLY A 94 -7.88 24.42 8.59
N LYS A 95 -8.12 25.04 9.75
CA LYS A 95 -7.22 24.95 10.91
C LYS A 95 -7.04 23.51 11.40
N LYS A 96 -8.09 22.68 11.40
CA LYS A 96 -7.99 21.26 11.80
C LYS A 96 -7.13 20.46 10.82
N ILE A 97 -7.25 20.74 9.53
CA ILE A 97 -6.45 20.09 8.48
C ILE A 97 -4.97 20.43 8.66
N ASP A 98 -4.64 21.71 8.89
CA ASP A 98 -3.25 22.14 9.09
C ASP A 98 -2.60 21.51 10.33
N ILE A 99 -3.36 21.38 11.44
CA ILE A 99 -2.89 20.69 12.65
C ILE A 99 -2.63 19.21 12.38
N ALA A 100 -3.50 18.53 11.64
CA ALA A 100 -3.32 17.12 11.31
C ALA A 100 -2.05 16.87 10.49
N PHE A 101 -1.76 17.75 9.51
CA PHE A 101 -0.52 17.68 8.74
C PHE A 101 0.73 17.89 9.61
N LEU A 102 0.67 18.82 10.56
CA LEU A 102 1.77 19.06 11.50
C LEU A 102 2.02 17.86 12.42
N CYS A 103 0.96 17.18 12.88
CA CYS A 103 1.08 15.95 13.67
C CYS A 103 1.73 14.81 12.86
N VAL A 104 1.35 14.62 11.58
CA VAL A 104 1.96 13.58 10.73
C VAL A 104 3.44 13.85 10.51
N ALA A 105 3.81 15.10 10.23
CA ALA A 105 5.22 15.50 10.09
C ALA A 105 6.02 15.20 11.38
N ALA A 106 5.47 15.53 12.55
CA ALA A 106 6.13 15.25 13.83
C ALA A 106 6.31 13.74 14.07
N ILE A 107 5.31 12.91 13.79
CA ILE A 107 5.41 11.46 13.93
C ILE A 107 6.48 10.88 12.99
N SER A 108 6.48 11.32 11.72
CA SER A 108 7.50 10.88 10.76
C SER A 108 8.92 11.25 11.20
N PHE A 109 9.11 12.45 11.76
CA PHE A 109 10.40 12.88 12.30
C PHE A 109 10.86 12.01 13.48
N VAL A 110 9.96 11.70 14.42
CA VAL A 110 10.29 10.84 15.58
C VAL A 110 10.71 9.44 15.14
N ILE A 111 10.01 8.84 14.17
CA ILE A 111 10.35 7.52 13.63
C ILE A 111 11.76 7.54 13.03
N ILE A 112 12.09 8.58 12.26
CA ILE A 112 13.41 8.68 11.62
C ILE A 112 14.49 8.94 12.66
N CYS A 113 14.27 9.82 13.64
CA CYS A 113 15.21 10.01 14.75
C CYS A 113 15.47 8.70 15.52
N TYR A 114 14.45 7.86 15.70
CA TYR A 114 14.62 6.55 16.31
C TYR A 114 15.53 5.65 15.49
N TYR A 115 15.33 5.56 14.17
CA TYR A 115 16.22 4.78 13.29
C TYR A 115 17.64 5.37 13.23
N SER A 116 17.77 6.69 13.10
CA SER A 116 19.06 7.37 13.07
C SER A 116 19.80 7.33 14.42
N SER A 117 19.11 7.09 15.54
CA SER A 117 19.76 6.92 16.85
C SER A 117 20.67 5.68 16.93
N ARG A 118 20.52 4.73 16.01
CA ARG A 118 21.39 3.54 15.92
C ARG A 118 22.82 3.87 15.46
N GLU A 119 23.00 4.98 14.75
CA GLU A 119 24.25 5.44 14.16
C GLU A 119 24.39 6.95 14.44
N ILE A 120 25.25 7.36 15.39
CA ILE A 120 25.41 8.77 15.80
C ILE A 120 25.68 9.70 14.61
N ILE A 121 26.37 9.20 13.58
CA ILE A 121 26.68 9.91 12.33
C ILE A 121 25.41 10.25 11.54
N SER A 122 24.45 9.31 11.48
CA SER A 122 23.19 9.51 10.75
C SER A 122 22.32 10.58 11.42
N LEU A 123 22.35 10.66 12.76
CA LEU A 123 21.63 11.70 13.51
C LEU A 123 22.20 13.10 13.26
N ALA A 124 23.53 13.21 13.13
CA ALA A 124 24.22 14.46 12.80
C ALA A 124 23.91 14.98 11.39
N ILE A 125 23.52 14.11 10.45
CA ILE A 125 23.11 14.50 9.09
C ILE A 125 21.60 14.78 9.02
N THR A 126 20.80 14.01 9.76
CA THR A 126 19.34 14.08 9.73
C THR A 126 18.85 15.41 10.32
N VAL A 127 19.31 15.81 11.51
CA VAL A 127 18.81 17.03 12.16
C VAL A 127 19.06 18.30 11.33
N PRO A 128 20.26 18.54 10.77
CA PRO A 128 20.52 19.71 9.93
C PRO A 128 19.76 19.72 8.60
N THR A 129 19.56 18.55 7.97
CA THR A 129 18.83 18.46 6.69
C THR A 129 17.35 18.81 6.86
N PHE A 130 16.74 18.43 7.98
CA PHE A 130 15.38 18.87 8.32
C PHE A 130 15.31 20.38 8.54
N ILE A 131 16.23 20.96 9.33
CA ILE A 131 16.28 22.40 9.59
C ILE A 131 16.49 23.18 8.28
N PHE A 132 17.38 22.71 7.41
CA PHE A 132 17.63 23.32 6.11
C PHE A 132 16.41 23.24 5.17
N GLY A 133 15.68 22.11 5.18
CA GLY A 133 14.44 21.95 4.44
C GLY A 133 13.35 22.93 4.88
N PHE A 134 13.17 23.12 6.19
CA PHE A 134 12.24 24.13 6.73
C PHE A 134 12.66 25.55 6.32
N TRP A 135 13.95 25.87 6.43
CA TRP A 135 14.48 27.18 6.04
C TRP A 135 14.25 27.51 4.56
N LEU A 136 14.42 26.53 3.66
CA LEU A 136 14.15 26.71 2.24
C LEU A 136 12.68 27.02 1.94
N VAL A 137 11.76 26.38 2.66
CA VAL A 137 10.31 26.57 2.45
C VAL A 137 9.87 27.95 2.93
N ASP A 138 10.36 28.39 4.10
CA ASP A 138 10.11 29.74 4.60
C ASP A 138 10.62 30.80 3.63
N LYS A 139 11.80 30.60 3.04
CA LYS A 139 12.37 31.53 2.06
C LYS A 139 11.62 31.54 0.72
N ALA A 140 11.05 30.41 0.33
CA ALA A 140 10.29 30.28 -0.91
C ALA A 140 8.83 30.77 -0.81
N GLY A 141 8.38 31.21 0.38
CA GLY A 141 6.99 31.61 0.62
C GLY A 141 6.01 30.44 0.46
N GLY A 142 6.49 29.20 0.53
CA GLY A 142 5.67 28.02 0.38
C GLY A 142 4.81 27.82 1.62
N GLY A 143 3.49 27.82 1.47
CA GLY A 143 2.58 27.54 2.59
C GLY A 143 2.83 26.18 3.25
N ALA A 144 2.30 25.98 4.46
CA ALA A 144 2.53 24.79 5.30
C ALA A 144 2.36 23.43 4.60
N LYS A 145 1.53 23.36 3.55
CA LYS A 145 1.33 22.16 2.73
C LYS A 145 2.58 21.76 1.94
N ILE A 146 3.27 22.73 1.35
CA ILE A 146 4.49 22.47 0.57
C ILE A 146 5.62 22.00 1.49
N ALA A 147 5.70 22.58 2.70
CA ALA A 147 6.64 22.14 3.72
C ALA A 147 6.48 20.65 4.02
N THR A 148 5.24 20.22 4.31
CA THR A 148 4.98 18.83 4.73
C THR A 148 5.30 17.80 3.64
N ILE A 149 4.97 18.10 2.38
CA ILE A 149 5.28 17.21 1.25
C ILE A 149 6.80 17.10 1.07
N LEU A 150 7.51 18.23 1.11
CA LEU A 150 8.97 18.23 0.99
C LEU A 150 9.61 17.43 2.13
N THR A 151 9.14 17.63 3.36
CA THR A 151 9.62 16.87 4.52
C THR A 151 9.42 15.37 4.31
N VAL A 152 8.24 14.93 3.88
CA VAL A 152 7.96 13.50 3.61
C VAL A 152 8.88 12.95 2.51
N CYS A 153 9.12 13.71 1.44
CA CYS A 153 10.06 13.30 0.39
C CYS A 153 11.50 13.16 0.91
N VAL A 154 11.96 14.12 1.72
CA VAL A 154 13.28 14.06 2.37
C VAL A 154 13.37 12.87 3.33
N CYS A 155 12.30 12.61 4.10
CA CYS A 155 12.18 11.45 4.98
C CYS A 155 12.39 10.13 4.21
N VAL A 156 11.69 9.97 3.09
CA VAL A 156 11.79 8.76 2.25
C VAL A 156 13.19 8.63 1.67
N GLY A 157 13.78 9.72 1.17
CA GLY A 157 15.15 9.72 0.66
C GLY A 157 16.18 9.32 1.73
N LEU A 158 16.04 9.82 2.95
CA LEU A 158 16.90 9.45 4.08
C LEU A 158 16.71 7.98 4.48
N LEU A 159 15.49 7.43 4.43
CA LEU A 159 15.26 6.01 4.70
C LEU A 159 15.96 5.12 3.67
N PHE A 160 15.91 5.46 2.38
CA PHE A 160 16.67 4.75 1.35
C PHE A 160 18.18 4.86 1.56
N TRP A 161 18.67 6.03 1.95
CA TRP A 161 20.09 6.22 2.25
C TRP A 161 20.54 5.38 3.46
N VAL A 162 19.75 5.36 4.53
CA VAL A 162 20.05 4.60 5.75
C VAL A 162 19.98 3.09 5.50
N ASP A 163 18.99 2.60 4.75
CA ASP A 163 18.90 1.17 4.36
C ASP A 163 20.10 0.73 3.51
N SER A 164 20.63 1.63 2.69
CA SER A 164 21.84 1.37 1.89
C SER A 164 23.12 1.24 2.74
N GLN A 165 23.21 1.91 3.89
CA GLN A 165 24.40 1.87 4.76
C GLN A 165 24.28 0.77 5.81
N THR A 166 23.10 0.63 6.41
CA THR A 166 22.81 -0.40 7.41
C THR A 166 21.50 -1.10 7.03
N PRO A 167 21.53 -2.36 6.56
CA PRO A 167 20.31 -3.05 6.17
C PRO A 167 19.35 -3.12 7.37
N ILE A 168 18.11 -2.67 7.16
CA ILE A 168 17.12 -2.46 8.25
C ILE A 168 16.87 -3.72 9.09
N PHE A 169 17.04 -4.92 8.51
CA PHE A 169 16.81 -6.20 9.17
C PHE A 169 18.04 -6.76 9.94
N GLY A 170 19.17 -6.05 9.93
CA GLY A 170 20.38 -6.34 10.70
C GLY A 170 21.11 -7.63 10.29
N GLU A 171 22.36 -7.77 10.73
CA GLU A 171 23.24 -8.91 10.40
C GLU A 171 22.68 -10.27 10.88
N ARG A 172 21.84 -10.28 11.91
CA ARG A 172 21.21 -11.52 12.41
C ARG A 172 20.20 -12.10 11.42
N TYR A 173 19.60 -11.29 10.57
CA TYR A 173 18.65 -11.77 9.57
C TYR A 173 19.36 -12.44 8.40
N SER A 174 20.41 -11.83 7.86
CA SER A 174 21.22 -12.42 6.78
C SER A 174 21.85 -13.74 7.21
N LEU A 175 22.38 -13.83 8.43
CA LEU A 175 22.94 -15.08 8.97
C LEU A 175 21.91 -16.22 9.10
N ARG A 176 20.65 -15.91 9.43
CA ARG A 176 19.58 -16.92 9.46
C ARG A 176 19.24 -17.41 8.06
N MET A 177 19.09 -16.48 7.11
CA MET A 177 18.84 -16.80 5.72
C MET A 177 19.93 -17.69 5.13
N GLU A 178 21.20 -17.38 5.41
CA GLU A 178 22.33 -18.22 4.98
C GLU A 178 22.31 -19.60 5.62
N ARG A 179 22.06 -19.70 6.93
CA ARG A 179 21.97 -20.99 7.63
C ARG A 179 20.84 -21.86 7.07
N GLU A 180 19.68 -21.27 6.82
CA GLU A 180 18.55 -21.96 6.21
C GLU A 180 18.89 -22.44 4.79
N ALA A 181 19.52 -21.58 3.97
CA ALA A 181 19.97 -21.96 2.64
C ALA A 181 21.01 -23.09 2.66
N ILE A 182 21.95 -23.08 3.61
CA ILE A 182 22.93 -24.16 3.80
C ILE A 182 22.22 -25.45 4.20
N SER A 183 21.28 -25.39 5.16
CA SER A 183 20.53 -26.56 5.61
C SER A 183 19.65 -27.17 4.51
N GLU A 184 19.04 -26.34 3.67
CA GLU A 184 18.19 -26.80 2.57
C GLU A 184 19.02 -27.41 1.43
N ARG A 185 20.22 -26.86 1.16
CA ARG A 185 21.17 -27.47 0.21
C ARG A 185 21.61 -28.84 0.71
N ALA A 186 21.99 -28.96 1.99
CA ALA A 186 22.38 -30.23 2.59
C ALA A 186 21.24 -31.26 2.52
N ARG A 187 20.01 -30.86 2.87
CA ARG A 187 18.82 -31.73 2.76
C ARG A 187 18.56 -32.21 1.33
N LYS A 188 18.68 -31.32 0.34
CA LYS A 188 18.51 -31.68 -1.08
C LYS A 188 19.61 -32.62 -1.56
N GLU A 189 20.84 -32.42 -1.12
CA GLU A 189 21.97 -33.29 -1.42
C GLU A 189 21.79 -34.69 -0.81
N GLU A 190 21.33 -34.78 0.45
CA GLU A 190 20.99 -36.05 1.10
C GLU A 190 19.90 -36.80 0.34
N ILE A 191 18.81 -36.11 -0.01
CA ILE A 191 17.71 -36.70 -0.79
C ILE A 191 18.20 -37.15 -2.17
N TYR A 192 19.04 -36.35 -2.83
CA TYR A 192 19.62 -36.69 -4.12
C TYR A 192 20.52 -37.92 -4.02
N ASN A 193 21.41 -37.98 -3.02
CA ASN A 193 22.32 -39.10 -2.78
C ASN A 193 21.55 -40.38 -2.45
N GLU A 194 20.50 -40.30 -1.63
CA GLU A 194 19.64 -41.44 -1.33
C GLU A 194 18.90 -41.94 -2.58
N LYS A 195 18.36 -41.02 -3.39
CA LYS A 195 17.73 -41.38 -4.67
C LYS A 195 18.73 -42.08 -5.60
N GLN A 196 19.96 -41.57 -5.69
CA GLN A 196 21.03 -42.20 -6.48
C GLN A 196 21.37 -43.60 -5.96
N ARG A 197 21.46 -43.78 -4.64
CA ARG A 197 21.68 -45.10 -4.00
C ARG A 197 20.59 -46.10 -4.35
N VAL A 198 19.33 -45.70 -4.24
CA VAL A 198 18.19 -46.55 -4.58
C VAL A 198 18.22 -46.92 -6.07
N LEU A 199 18.42 -45.95 -6.96
CA LEU A 199 18.48 -46.18 -8.41
C LEU A 199 19.61 -47.15 -8.80
N LYS A 200 20.80 -46.98 -8.25
CA LYS A 200 21.94 -47.89 -8.51
C LYS A 200 21.67 -49.29 -7.98
N THR A 201 21.08 -49.40 -6.80
CA THR A 201 20.69 -50.69 -6.22
C THR A 201 19.64 -51.38 -7.09
N MET A 202 18.67 -50.65 -7.63
CA MET A 202 17.69 -51.21 -8.57
C MET A 202 18.35 -51.67 -9.87
N ALA A 203 19.19 -50.83 -10.48
CA ALA A 203 19.91 -51.20 -11.71
C ALA A 203 20.83 -52.42 -11.51
N ALA A 204 21.50 -52.52 -10.37
CA ALA A 204 22.29 -53.68 -9.98
C ALA A 204 21.43 -54.95 -9.89
N LYS A 205 20.28 -54.88 -9.22
CA LYS A 205 19.35 -56.01 -9.10
C LYS A 205 18.82 -56.46 -10.46
N ASP A 206 18.49 -55.52 -11.34
CA ASP A 206 17.98 -55.84 -12.67
C ASP A 206 19.08 -56.44 -13.56
N SER A 207 20.32 -55.96 -13.44
CA SER A 207 21.49 -56.59 -14.07
C SER A 207 21.68 -58.03 -13.57
N VAL A 208 21.61 -58.26 -12.25
CA VAL A 208 21.73 -59.62 -11.69
C VAL A 208 20.61 -60.53 -12.18
N LYS A 209 19.36 -60.04 -12.19
CA LYS A 209 18.20 -60.79 -12.71
C LYS A 209 18.41 -61.25 -14.15
N SER A 210 19.03 -60.44 -15.00
CA SER A 210 19.33 -60.81 -16.39
C SER A 210 20.29 -62.00 -16.52
N SER A 211 21.11 -62.26 -15.49
CA SER A 211 22.06 -63.38 -15.45
C SER A 211 21.47 -64.65 -14.81
N LEU A 212 20.28 -64.58 -14.22
CA LEU A 212 19.62 -65.70 -13.56
C LEU A 212 18.79 -66.54 -14.54
N LYS A 213 18.63 -67.83 -14.23
CA LYS A 213 17.76 -68.73 -15.03
C LYS A 213 16.28 -68.43 -14.84
N ASP A 214 15.86 -68.08 -13.63
CA ASP A 214 14.51 -67.63 -13.31
C ASP A 214 14.58 -66.27 -12.59
N ALA A 215 14.56 -65.19 -13.38
CA ALA A 215 14.59 -63.82 -12.91
C ALA A 215 13.40 -63.45 -12.00
N SER A 216 12.24 -64.08 -12.20
CA SER A 216 11.01 -63.78 -11.45
C SER A 216 11.06 -64.30 -10.01
N SER A 217 11.82 -65.38 -9.78
CA SER A 217 12.00 -65.99 -8.46
C SER A 217 13.06 -65.32 -7.58
N ALA A 218 13.79 -64.34 -8.11
CA ALA A 218 14.97 -63.76 -7.49
C ALA A 218 14.64 -62.97 -6.21
N GLN A 219 15.24 -63.39 -5.09
CA GLN A 219 15.12 -62.73 -3.79
C GLN A 219 16.47 -62.11 -3.41
N PHE A 220 16.47 -60.79 -3.24
CA PHE A 220 17.66 -60.03 -2.86
C PHE A 220 17.66 -59.72 -1.36
N SER A 221 18.83 -59.75 -0.72
CA SER A 221 18.96 -59.40 0.69
C SER A 221 20.36 -58.87 1.02
N GLY A 222 20.44 -58.00 2.04
CA GLY A 222 21.71 -57.47 2.54
C GLY A 222 22.45 -56.59 1.54
N ASP A 223 21.72 -55.78 0.76
CA ASP A 223 22.33 -54.88 -0.22
C ASP A 223 23.07 -53.74 0.50
N PHE A 224 24.28 -53.43 0.04
CA PHE A 224 25.06 -52.29 0.52
C PHE A 224 25.92 -51.73 -0.62
N GLN A 225 26.33 -50.47 -0.45
CA GLN A 225 27.22 -49.80 -1.38
C GLN A 225 28.67 -50.05 -0.95
N GLY A 226 29.45 -50.64 -1.85
CA GLY A 226 30.87 -50.88 -1.70
C GLY A 226 31.73 -49.77 -2.30
N LYS A 227 33.03 -50.05 -2.44
CA LYS A 227 34.01 -49.16 -3.07
C LYS A 227 33.67 -48.91 -4.54
N ASN A 228 34.09 -47.74 -5.03
CA ASN A 228 33.87 -47.29 -6.40
C ASN A 228 32.39 -47.36 -6.81
N ASP A 229 31.49 -47.07 -5.88
CA ASP A 229 30.04 -47.02 -6.15
C ASP A 229 29.44 -48.36 -6.61
N SER A 230 30.11 -49.47 -6.27
CA SER A 230 29.63 -50.83 -6.53
C SER A 230 28.47 -51.18 -5.58
N VAL A 231 27.52 -51.97 -6.05
CA VAL A 231 26.43 -52.51 -5.22
C VAL A 231 26.72 -53.99 -4.96
N CYS A 232 26.77 -54.36 -3.69
CA CYS A 232 27.07 -55.72 -3.24
C CYS A 232 25.91 -56.25 -2.40
N GLY A 233 25.66 -57.56 -2.46
CA GLY A 233 24.61 -58.17 -1.65
C GLY A 233 24.50 -59.67 -1.88
N TYR A 234 23.35 -60.22 -1.51
CA TYR A 234 23.03 -61.63 -1.69
C TYR A 234 21.78 -61.79 -2.54
N VAL A 235 21.79 -62.80 -3.40
CA VAL A 235 20.66 -63.20 -4.24
C VAL A 235 20.36 -64.68 -4.05
N ASN A 236 19.09 -65.06 -4.04
CA ASN A 236 18.65 -66.45 -4.05
C ASN A 236 17.56 -66.61 -5.12
N ALA A 237 17.75 -67.55 -6.04
CA ALA A 237 16.84 -67.76 -7.17
C ALA A 237 16.71 -69.25 -7.49
N LYS A 238 15.65 -69.60 -8.21
CA LYS A 238 15.43 -70.96 -8.70
C LYS A 238 16.38 -71.31 -9.83
N ASN A 239 16.90 -72.53 -9.80
CA ASN A 239 17.68 -73.11 -10.88
C ASN A 239 16.76 -73.66 -12.00
N SER A 240 17.34 -74.25 -13.05
CA SER A 240 16.59 -74.84 -14.17
C SER A 240 15.65 -75.99 -13.76
N PHE A 241 15.81 -76.56 -12.56
CA PHE A 241 14.94 -77.60 -12.00
C PHE A 241 13.83 -77.03 -11.09
N GLY A 242 13.71 -75.70 -10.98
CA GLY A 242 12.68 -75.01 -10.20
C GLY A 242 12.94 -74.94 -8.69
N ALA A 243 14.10 -75.40 -8.21
CA ALA A 243 14.48 -75.39 -6.81
C ALA A 243 15.43 -74.22 -6.49
N TYR A 244 15.34 -73.67 -5.28
CA TYR A 244 16.27 -72.64 -4.80
C TYR A 244 17.64 -73.24 -4.51
N ALA A 245 18.69 -72.61 -5.04
CA ALA A 245 20.07 -73.07 -4.87
C ALA A 245 20.75 -72.55 -3.58
N GLY A 246 20.08 -71.65 -2.85
CA GLY A 246 20.64 -70.98 -1.68
C GLY A 246 21.10 -69.56 -1.98
N LYS A 247 21.46 -68.82 -0.92
CA LYS A 247 21.93 -67.43 -1.04
C LYS A 247 23.35 -67.41 -1.58
N THR A 248 23.55 -66.78 -2.73
CA THR A 248 24.86 -66.50 -3.33
C THR A 248 25.16 -65.01 -3.30
N ARG A 249 26.45 -64.67 -3.22
CA ARG A 249 26.92 -63.28 -3.26
C ARG A 249 26.82 -62.74 -4.68
N TYR A 250 26.56 -61.45 -4.82
CA TYR A 250 26.64 -60.76 -6.10
C TYR A 250 27.33 -59.40 -5.95
N VAL A 251 27.99 -58.97 -7.02
CA VAL A 251 28.59 -57.63 -7.15
C VAL A 251 28.09 -57.02 -8.44
N SER A 252 27.69 -55.76 -8.39
CA SER A 252 27.44 -54.96 -9.58
C SER A 252 28.27 -53.68 -9.56
N ALA A 253 29.04 -53.47 -10.62
CA ALA A 253 29.85 -52.28 -10.81
C ALA A 253 29.72 -51.82 -12.27
N ASN A 254 29.54 -50.51 -12.50
CA ASN A 254 29.42 -49.94 -13.84
C ASN A 254 28.35 -50.62 -14.73
N GLY A 255 27.23 -51.06 -14.14
CA GLY A 255 26.12 -51.72 -14.85
C GLY A 255 26.33 -53.21 -15.16
N VAL A 256 27.55 -53.72 -14.99
CA VAL A 256 27.86 -55.15 -15.13
C VAL A 256 27.70 -55.82 -13.78
N SER A 257 27.03 -56.97 -13.74
CA SER A 257 26.87 -57.76 -12.52
C SER A 257 27.59 -59.11 -12.65
N SER A 258 27.98 -59.67 -11.51
CA SER A 258 28.56 -60.99 -11.42
C SER A 258 28.07 -61.67 -10.15
N ILE A 259 27.79 -62.96 -10.26
CA ILE A 259 27.31 -63.80 -9.17
C ILE A 259 28.45 -64.73 -8.79
N ASP A 260 28.55 -65.05 -7.50
CA ASP A 260 29.54 -65.97 -6.95
C ASP A 260 29.41 -67.36 -7.58
N ASP A 261 30.43 -67.74 -8.34
CA ASP A 261 30.60 -69.03 -8.98
C ASP A 261 31.64 -69.90 -8.26
N GLY A 262 32.17 -69.43 -7.11
CA GLY A 262 33.25 -70.08 -6.39
C GLY A 262 34.64 -69.88 -7.01
N SER A 263 34.78 -69.05 -8.06
CA SER A 263 36.07 -68.75 -8.67
C SER A 263 36.91 -67.79 -7.82
N GLU A 264 38.23 -67.92 -7.87
CA GLU A 264 39.17 -66.96 -7.27
C GLU A 264 38.98 -65.54 -7.83
N GLY A 265 38.62 -65.45 -9.12
CA GLY A 265 38.36 -64.17 -9.79
C GLY A 265 37.12 -63.43 -9.26
N PHE A 266 36.08 -64.15 -8.81
CA PHE A 266 34.97 -63.52 -8.10
C PHE A 266 35.38 -63.09 -6.69
N ALA A 267 36.09 -63.95 -5.95
CA ALA A 267 36.54 -63.66 -4.59
C ALA A 267 37.40 -62.37 -4.54
N SER A 268 38.31 -62.21 -5.50
CA SER A 268 39.12 -60.99 -5.63
C SER A 268 38.25 -59.74 -5.87
N ARG A 269 37.34 -59.78 -6.86
CA ARG A 269 36.42 -58.66 -7.15
C ARG A 269 35.51 -58.32 -5.98
N TRP A 270 35.04 -59.30 -5.23
CA TRP A 270 34.27 -59.09 -4.02
C TRP A 270 35.10 -58.38 -2.94
N ASN A 271 36.35 -58.80 -2.71
CA ASN A 271 37.19 -58.15 -1.70
C ASN A 271 37.55 -56.71 -2.09
N ASP A 272 37.79 -56.47 -3.37
CA ASP A 272 38.12 -55.15 -3.91
C ASP A 272 36.92 -54.19 -3.91
N ALA A 273 35.74 -54.66 -4.33
CA ALA A 273 34.55 -53.83 -4.45
C ALA A 273 33.70 -53.78 -3.17
N CYS A 274 33.61 -54.87 -2.42
CA CYS A 274 32.65 -55.06 -1.33
C CYS A 274 33.27 -55.04 0.07
N SER A 275 34.54 -54.60 0.19
CA SER A 275 35.11 -54.31 1.51
C SER A 275 34.43 -53.09 2.12
N LYS A 276 33.93 -53.26 3.35
CA LYS A 276 33.44 -52.17 4.20
C LYS A 276 34.57 -51.23 4.61
#